data_AF-A0A8H2JIZ1-F1
#
_entry.id   AF-A0A8H2JIZ1-F1
#
_cell.length_a   1.000
_cell.length_b   1.000
_cell.length_c   1.000
_cell.angle_alpha   90.00
_cell.angle_beta   90.00
_cell.angle_gamma   90.00
#
_symmetry.space_group_name_H-M   'P 1'
#
loop_
_entity.id
_entity.type
_entity.pdbx_description
1 polymer ?
#
loop_
_entity_poly.entity_id
_entity_poly.type
_entity_poly.pdbx_seq_one_letter_code
_entity_poly.pdbx_strand_id
1 'polypeptide(L)'
;IHLWMADTQSAQSHKDWLATLQRIEQLKPRTVIPGHYLGTPSPQAVAFTADYIKAFDVETAKAKDAAALIAAMKKRYPTLADESSLELSAKVAKGEMKW
;
A
#
# COMPACT_ATOMS: atom_id res chain seq x y z
N ILE A 1 -0.43 -9.28 -2.78
CA ILE A 1 -1.79 -8.76 -2.50
C ILE A 1 -1.75 -7.24 -2.54
N HIS A 2 -2.88 -6.59 -2.82
CA HIS A 2 -3.00 -5.16 -2.58
C HIS A 2 -2.85 -4.86 -1.09
N LEU A 3 -2.18 -3.76 -0.75
CA LEU A 3 -2.02 -3.35 0.64
C LEU A 3 -3.28 -2.69 1.18
N TRP A 4 -3.53 -2.96 2.45
CA TRP A 4 -4.56 -2.32 3.23
C TRP A 4 -4.12 -0.91 3.64
N MET A 5 -4.66 0.12 2.97
CA MET A 5 -4.33 1.53 3.21
C MET A 5 -5.42 2.26 4.01
N ALA A 6 -6.56 1.62 4.28
CA ALA A 6 -7.70 2.25 4.92
C ALA A 6 -7.42 2.75 6.34
N ASP A 7 -6.49 2.12 7.07
CA ASP A 7 -6.09 2.55 8.42
C ASP A 7 -5.10 3.72 8.42
N THR A 8 -4.49 4.05 7.28
CA THR A 8 -3.44 5.07 7.17
C THR A 8 -3.91 6.29 6.38
N GLN A 9 -5.06 6.86 6.76
CA GLN A 9 -5.77 7.88 5.96
C GLN A 9 -5.01 9.22 5.79
N SER A 10 -4.01 9.49 6.63
CA SER A 10 -3.29 10.76 6.61
C SER A 10 -1.94 10.68 5.88
N ALA A 11 -1.51 11.79 5.27
CA ALA A 11 -0.17 11.89 4.70
C ALA A 11 0.93 11.66 5.75
N GLN A 12 0.68 12.00 7.02
CA GLN A 12 1.63 11.75 8.10
C GLN A 12 1.75 10.25 8.40
N SER A 13 0.64 9.51 8.45
CA SER A 13 0.68 8.05 8.66
C SER A 13 1.45 7.32 7.57
N HIS A 14 1.36 7.75 6.30
CA HIS A 14 2.18 7.19 5.23
C HIS A 14 3.67 7.52 5.40
N LYS A 15 4.02 8.75 5.77
CA LYS A 15 5.41 9.14 6.07
C LYS A 15 5.99 8.33 7.22
N ASP A 16 5.25 8.15 8.31
CA ASP A 16 5.70 7.38 9.47
C ASP A 16 5.88 5.90 9.15
N TRP A 17 4.99 5.35 8.31
CA TRP A 17 5.12 3.98 7.83
C TRP A 17 6.36 3.82 6.94
N LEU A 18 6.57 4.73 5.98
CA LEU A 18 7.78 4.72 5.12
C LEU A 18 9.07 4.84 5.94
N ALA A 19 9.10 5.72 6.95
CA ALA A 19 10.25 5.84 7.86
C ALA A 19 10.49 4.55 8.66
N THR A 20 9.43 3.84 9.03
CA THR A 20 9.54 2.53 9.69
C THR A 20 10.10 1.46 8.76
N LEU A 21 9.64 1.40 7.52
CA LEU A 21 10.16 0.48 6.50
C LEU A 21 11.64 0.77 6.22
N GLN A 22 12.03 2.04 6.11
CA GLN A 22 13.42 2.45 5.93
C GLN A 22 14.31 2.00 7.11
N ARG A 23 13.84 2.13 8.36
CA ARG A 23 14.55 1.63 9.53
C ARG A 23 14.76 0.11 9.46
N ILE A 24 13.75 -0.65 9.01
CA ILE A 24 13.87 -2.10 8.81
C ILE A 24 14.96 -2.41 7.77
N GLU A 25 14.98 -1.71 6.63
CA GLU A 25 16.01 -1.91 5.59
C GLU A 25 17.43 -1.63 6.11
N GLN A 26 17.60 -0.59 6.94
CA GLN A 26 18.90 -0.23 7.52
C GLN A 26 19.45 -1.30 8.47
N LEU A 27 18.60 -2.13 9.07
CA LEU A 27 19.01 -3.27 9.89
C LEU A 27 19.56 -4.45 9.07
N LYS A 28 19.52 -4.38 7.73
CA LYS A 28 19.99 -5.41 6.80
C LYS A 28 19.45 -6.81 7.16
N PRO A 29 18.12 -6.98 7.28
CA PRO A 29 17.54 -8.21 7.76
C PRO A 29 17.82 -9.36 6.78
N ARG A 30 18.21 -10.52 7.31
CA ARG A 30 18.30 -11.76 6.52
C ARG A 30 16.92 -12.25 6.09
N THR A 31 15.89 -12.01 6.90
CA THR A 31 14.53 -12.46 6.66
C THR A 31 13.55 -11.47 7.25
N VAL A 32 12.44 -11.25 6.55
CA VAL A 32 11.26 -10.53 7.05
C VAL A 32 10.09 -11.49 6.91
N ILE A 33 9.32 -11.68 7.99
CA ILE A 33 8.12 -12.51 8.01
C ILE A 33 6.91 -11.59 8.10
N PRO A 34 6.24 -11.26 6.98
CA PRO A 34 5.08 -10.38 7.01
C PRO A 34 3.86 -11.12 7.58
N GLY A 35 3.01 -10.40 8.32
CA GLY A 35 1.78 -10.97 8.90
C GLY A 35 0.73 -11.34 7.84
N HIS A 36 0.62 -10.57 6.76
CA HIS A 36 -0.27 -10.82 5.62
C HIS A 36 0.53 -10.86 4.33
N TYR A 37 0.67 -12.04 3.73
CA TYR A 37 1.53 -12.25 2.55
C TYR A 37 1.10 -13.47 1.73
N LEU A 38 1.42 -13.46 0.43
CA LEU A 38 1.31 -14.62 -0.44
C LEU A 38 2.68 -14.99 -0.99
N GLY A 39 3.03 -16.27 -0.93
CA GLY A 39 4.31 -16.79 -1.40
C GLY A 39 5.35 -16.90 -0.29
N THR A 40 6.63 -16.95 -0.69
CA THR A 40 7.75 -17.14 0.25
C THR A 40 8.19 -15.82 0.88
N PRO A 41 8.29 -15.73 2.22
CA PRO A 41 8.77 -14.53 2.90
C PRO A 41 10.14 -14.09 2.41
N SER A 42 10.31 -12.79 2.24
CA SER A 42 11.56 -12.21 1.75
C SER A 42 11.77 -10.79 2.30
N PRO A 43 13.03 -10.36 2.55
CA PRO A 43 13.34 -8.96 2.80
C PRO A 43 12.82 -7.98 1.73
N GLN A 44 12.64 -8.43 0.48
CA GLN A 44 12.09 -7.58 -0.60
C GLN A 44 10.65 -7.12 -0.34
N ALA A 45 9.91 -7.78 0.56
CA ALA A 45 8.57 -7.34 0.95
C ALA A 45 8.56 -5.92 1.55
N VAL A 46 9.65 -5.50 2.19
CA VAL A 46 9.78 -4.14 2.76
C VAL A 46 9.83 -3.10 1.65
N ALA A 47 10.70 -3.28 0.67
CA ALA A 47 10.82 -2.41 -0.50
C ALA A 47 9.52 -2.37 -1.31
N PHE A 48 8.91 -3.54 -1.56
CA PHE A 48 7.60 -3.63 -2.22
C PHE A 48 6.53 -2.80 -1.50
N THR A 49 6.46 -2.91 -0.18
CA THR A 49 5.49 -2.15 0.63
C THR A 49 5.74 -0.65 0.51
N ALA A 50 7.00 -0.23 0.62
CA ALA A 50 7.37 1.19 0.49
C ALA A 50 7.00 1.75 -0.89
N ASP A 51 7.24 1.00 -1.95
CA ASP A 51 6.93 1.44 -3.32
C ASP A 51 5.43 1.46 -3.60
N TYR A 52 4.67 0.53 -3.04
CA TYR A 52 3.22 0.55 -3.12
C TYR A 52 2.63 1.78 -2.42
N ILE A 53 3.08 2.12 -1.21
CA ILE A 53 2.62 3.32 -0.49
C ILE A 53 2.86 4.57 -1.33
N LYS A 54 4.08 4.72 -1.89
CA LYS A 54 4.41 5.86 -2.76
C LYS A 54 3.54 5.90 -4.02
N ALA A 55 3.29 4.75 -4.65
CA ALA A 55 2.43 4.69 -5.83
C ALA A 55 0.98 5.05 -5.48
N PHE A 56 0.47 4.56 -4.35
CA PHE A 56 -0.86 4.86 -3.85
C PHE A 56 -1.01 6.36 -3.58
N ASP A 57 -0.04 7.01 -2.95
CA ASP A 57 -0.03 8.46 -2.73
C ASP A 57 -0.09 9.24 -4.04
N VAL A 58 0.76 8.87 -5.00
CA VAL A 58 0.82 9.52 -6.31
C VAL A 58 -0.49 9.38 -7.07
N GLU A 59 -1.11 8.20 -7.08
CA GLU A 59 -2.37 7.98 -7.79
C GLU A 59 -3.57 8.56 -7.04
N THR A 60 -3.57 8.57 -5.71
CA THR A 60 -4.64 9.19 -4.90
C THR A 60 -4.75 10.68 -5.17
N ALA A 61 -3.61 11.37 -5.32
CA ALA A 61 -3.57 12.79 -5.65
C ALA A 61 -4.11 13.11 -7.05
N LYS A 62 -3.98 12.17 -8.01
CA LYS A 62 -4.46 12.33 -9.39
C LYS A 62 -5.91 11.91 -9.59
N ALA A 63 -6.34 10.88 -8.88
CA ALA A 63 -7.64 10.26 -9.05
C ALA A 63 -8.75 11.19 -8.54
N LYS A 64 -9.81 11.33 -9.34
CA LYS A 64 -11.00 12.10 -8.95
C LYS A 64 -11.81 11.38 -7.87
N ASP A 65 -11.94 10.07 -7.99
CA ASP A 65 -12.80 9.20 -7.19
C ASP A 65 -12.13 7.84 -6.97
N ALA A 66 -12.76 6.98 -6.16
CA ALA A 66 -12.23 5.68 -5.80
C ALA A 66 -12.12 4.77 -7.03
N ALA A 67 -13.06 4.85 -7.97
CA ALA A 67 -13.03 4.06 -9.20
C ALA A 67 -11.79 4.37 -10.05
N ALA A 68 -11.46 5.66 -10.22
CA ALA A 68 -10.24 6.09 -10.91
C ALA A 68 -8.97 5.63 -10.18
N LEU A 69 -8.96 5.70 -8.85
CA LEU A 69 -7.83 5.23 -8.04
C LEU A 69 -7.63 3.71 -8.16
N ILE A 70 -8.71 2.94 -8.08
CA ILE A 70 -8.69 1.48 -8.25
C ILE A 70 -8.14 1.12 -9.64
N ALA A 71 -8.65 1.77 -10.70
CA ALA A 71 -8.18 1.53 -12.06
C ALA A 71 -6.69 1.85 -12.23
N ALA A 72 -6.22 2.96 -11.66
CA ALA A 72 -4.81 3.36 -11.70
C ALA A 72 -3.92 2.35 -10.96
N MET A 73 -4.31 1.92 -9.76
CA MET A 73 -3.55 0.96 -8.97
C MET A 73 -3.54 -0.43 -9.59
N LYS A 74 -4.67 -0.90 -10.16
CA LYS A 74 -4.71 -2.16 -10.94
C LYS A 74 -3.80 -2.10 -12.17
N LYS A 75 -3.70 -0.95 -12.84
CA LYS A 75 -2.77 -0.79 -13.97
C LYS A 75 -1.30 -0.89 -13.53
N ARG A 76 -0.95 -0.34 -12.37
CA ARG A 76 0.42 -0.41 -11.81
C ARG A 76 0.75 -1.78 -11.26
N TYR A 77 -0.26 -2.48 -10.74
CA TYR A 77 -0.11 -3.77 -10.05
C TYR A 77 -1.13 -4.81 -10.56
N PRO A 78 -1.05 -5.24 -11.84
CA PRO A 78 -2.10 -6.02 -12.49
C PRO A 78 -2.23 -7.46 -11.99
N THR A 79 -1.28 -7.94 -11.20
CA THR A 79 -1.20 -9.34 -10.75
C THR A 79 -1.39 -9.49 -9.24
N LEU A 80 -1.65 -8.42 -8.51
CA LEU A 80 -1.89 -8.51 -7.07
C LEU A 80 -3.29 -9.07 -6.80
N ALA A 81 -3.36 -10.12 -5.98
CA ALA A 81 -4.60 -10.62 -5.42
C ALA A 81 -5.17 -9.67 -4.34
N ASP A 82 -6.33 -10.03 -3.79
CA ASP A 82 -7.06 -9.28 -2.76
C ASP A 82 -7.47 -7.86 -3.22
N GLU A 83 -8.25 -7.82 -4.28
CA GLU A 83 -8.78 -6.55 -4.83
C GLU A 83 -9.70 -5.84 -3.84
N SER A 84 -10.36 -6.57 -2.94
CA SER A 84 -11.19 -6.01 -1.86
C SER A 84 -10.44 -5.04 -0.97
N SER A 85 -9.18 -5.34 -0.63
CA SER A 85 -8.32 -4.42 0.12
C SER A 85 -8.10 -3.11 -0.63
N LEU A 86 -7.90 -3.15 -1.95
CA LEU A 86 -7.77 -1.95 -2.77
C LEU A 86 -9.09 -1.17 -2.86
N GLU A 87 -10.22 -1.85 -3.06
CA GLU A 87 -11.52 -1.21 -3.19
C GLU A 87 -11.92 -0.42 -1.95
N LEU A 88 -11.76 -1.01 -0.76
CA LEU A 88 -12.06 -0.34 0.50
C LEU A 88 -11.08 0.80 0.75
N SER A 89 -9.78 0.54 0.59
CA SER A 89 -8.72 1.55 0.74
C SER A 89 -8.96 2.78 -0.15
N ALA A 90 -9.38 2.57 -1.40
CA ALA A 90 -9.63 3.66 -2.34
C ALA A 90 -10.87 4.48 -1.93
N LYS A 91 -11.96 3.83 -1.50
CA LYS A 91 -13.17 4.53 -1.02
C LYS A 91 -12.87 5.38 0.21
N VAL A 92 -12.08 4.85 1.14
CA VAL A 92 -11.65 5.60 2.33
C VAL A 92 -10.74 6.77 1.96
N ALA A 93 -9.71 6.53 1.15
CA ALA A 93 -8.77 7.59 0.73
C ALA A 93 -9.44 8.72 -0.06
N LYS A 94 -10.56 8.44 -0.74
CA LYS A 94 -11.34 9.43 -1.48
C LYS A 94 -12.50 10.03 -0.68
N GLY A 95 -12.69 9.63 0.57
CA GLY A 95 -13.76 10.12 1.44
C GLY A 95 -15.17 9.64 1.06
N GLU A 96 -15.25 8.61 0.20
CA GLU A 96 -16.51 7.99 -0.23
C GLU A 96 -17.03 6.96 0.78
N MET A 97 -16.19 6.56 1.75
CA MET A 97 -16.53 5.67 2.85
C MET A 97 -15.83 6.14 4.12
N LYS A 98 -16.54 6.07 5.25
CA LYS A 98 -15.93 6.22 6.59
C LYS A 98 -15.41 4.87 7.05
N TRP A 99 -14.20 4.88 7.57
CA TRP A 99 -13.51 3.74 8.16
C TRP A 99 -12.82 4.21 9.44
#